data_AF-A0A7C4GGY5-F1
#
_entry.id   AF-A0A7C4GGY5-F1
#
_cell.length_a   1.000
_cell.length_b   1.000
_cell.length_c   1.000
_cell.angle_alpha   90.00
_cell.angle_beta   90.00
_cell.angle_gamma   90.00
#
_symmetry.space_group_name_H-M   'P 1'
#
loop_
_entity.id
_entity.type
_entity.pdbx_description
1 polymer ?
#
loop_
_entity_poly.entity_id
_entity_poly.type
_entity_poly.pdbx_seq_one_letter_code
_entity_poly.pdbx_strand_id
1 'polypeptide(L)' 'HIEDPIHFRKSIKVTIEHGHNNHRSDDISSTAYWYQMEPHKPFPNLPPVQARLPRNTE' A
#
# COMPACT_ATOMS: atom_id res chain seq x y z
N HIS A 1 -9.78 -19.36 7.75
CA HIS A 1 -10.17 -19.49 6.34
C HIS A 1 -10.33 -18.07 5.81
N ILE A 2 -9.70 -17.73 4.66
CA ILE A 2 -9.91 -16.44 4.00
C ILE A 2 -10.91 -16.73 2.88
N GLU A 3 -12.08 -16.12 2.94
CA GLU A 3 -13.24 -16.53 2.13
C GLU A 3 -13.05 -16.20 0.65
N ASP A 4 -12.41 -15.06 0.30
CA ASP A 4 -12.23 -14.64 -1.10
C ASP A 4 -10.87 -13.93 -1.34
N PRO A 5 -9.75 -14.66 -1.38
CA PRO A 5 -8.45 -14.04 -1.64
C PRO A 5 -8.27 -13.65 -3.12
N ILE A 6 -7.55 -12.55 -3.37
CA ILE A 6 -7.10 -12.17 -4.71
C ILE A 6 -5.85 -13.00 -5.05
N HIS A 7 -6.04 -14.04 -5.87
CA HIS A 7 -4.96 -14.94 -6.29
C HIS A 7 -4.07 -14.30 -7.37
N PHE A 8 -2.77 -14.61 -7.35
CA PHE A 8 -1.83 -14.25 -8.41
C PHE A 8 -0.76 -15.34 -8.60
N ARG A 9 -0.28 -15.51 -9.85
CA ARG A 9 0.76 -16.51 -10.17
C ARG A 9 2.18 -15.93 -10.26
N LYS A 10 2.32 -14.70 -10.74
CA LYS A 10 3.63 -14.06 -11.00
C LYS A 10 3.80 -12.74 -10.28
N SER A 11 2.79 -11.87 -10.33
CA SER A 11 2.82 -10.56 -9.70
C SER A 11 1.40 -10.02 -9.51
N ILE A 12 1.22 -9.18 -8.51
CA ILE A 12 0.02 -8.38 -8.27
C ILE A 12 0.42 -6.91 -8.14
N LYS A 13 -0.40 -6.00 -8.67
CA LYS A 13 -0.30 -4.55 -8.44
C LYS A 13 -1.68 -4.06 -8.01
N VAL A 14 -1.75 -3.49 -6.81
CA VAL A 14 -2.98 -2.94 -6.24
C VAL A 14 -2.85 -1.43 -6.21
N THR A 15 -3.87 -0.73 -6.69
CA THR A 15 -3.93 0.73 -6.74
C THR A 15 -5.32 1.19 -6.32
N ILE A 16 -5.40 2.37 -5.71
CA ILE A 16 -6.65 3.06 -5.40
C ILE A 16 -6.54 4.49 -5.91
N GLU A 17 -7.61 5.03 -6.48
CA GLU A 17 -7.64 6.43 -6.88
C GLU A 17 -7.64 7.34 -5.66
N HIS A 18 -6.93 8.47 -5.76
CA HIS A 18 -6.94 9.51 -4.74
C HIS A 18 -8.08 10.51 -4.98
N GLY A 19 -9.31 10.09 -4.73
CA GLY A 19 -10.50 10.79 -5.21
C GLY A 19 -10.70 10.62 -6.72
N HIS A 20 -11.86 11.01 -7.25
CA HIS A 20 -12.19 10.80 -8.67
C HIS A 20 -11.10 11.39 -9.59
N ASN A 21 -10.49 10.58 -10.45
CA ASN A 21 -9.39 11.03 -11.30
C ASN A 21 -8.19 11.64 -10.52
N ASN A 22 -7.90 11.12 -9.32
CA ASN A 22 -6.78 11.54 -8.46
C ASN A 22 -6.78 13.05 -8.12
N HIS A 23 -7.96 13.69 -8.04
CA HIS A 23 -8.05 15.15 -7.86
C HIS A 23 -7.77 15.62 -6.43
N ARG A 24 -7.65 14.72 -5.45
CA ARG A 24 -7.47 15.08 -4.04
C ARG A 24 -6.00 15.08 -3.63
N SER A 25 -5.70 15.69 -2.49
CA SER A 25 -4.34 15.78 -1.93
C SER A 25 -4.30 15.45 -0.44
N ASP A 26 -5.24 14.62 0.02
CA ASP A 26 -5.29 14.11 1.39
C ASP A 26 -3.99 13.41 1.80
N ASP A 27 -3.75 13.37 3.10
CA ASP A 27 -2.67 12.58 3.69
C ASP A 27 -3.15 11.15 3.89
N ILE A 28 -2.72 10.23 3.01
CA ILE A 28 -3.16 8.82 3.02
C ILE A 28 -1.96 7.91 3.29
N SER A 29 -2.16 6.98 4.21
CA SER A 29 -1.27 5.84 4.44
C SER A 29 -2.07 4.55 4.33
N SER A 30 -1.44 3.47 3.86
CA SER A 30 -2.09 2.16 3.74
C SER A 30 -1.15 1.05 4.21
N THR A 31 -1.72 -0.11 4.51
CA THR A 31 -1.01 -1.34 4.81
C THR A 31 -1.66 -2.46 4.03
N ALA A 32 -0.86 -3.35 3.45
CA ALA A 32 -1.34 -4.50 2.69
C ALA A 32 -0.79 -5.78 3.32
N TYR A 33 -1.63 -6.81 3.35
CA TYR A 33 -1.27 -8.16 3.81
C TYR A 33 -1.49 -9.14 2.67
N TRP A 34 -0.54 -10.02 2.44
CA TRP A 34 -0.65 -11.09 1.46
C TRP A 34 0.24 -12.25 1.84
N TYR A 35 0.00 -13.39 1.19
CA TYR A 35 0.84 -14.57 1.28
C TYR A 35 1.48 -14.80 -0.09
N GLN A 36 2.75 -15.18 -0.09
CA GLN A 36 3.48 -15.59 -1.28
C GLN A 36 4.50 -16.67 -0.89
N MET A 37 4.97 -17.42 -1.90
CA MET A 37 6.07 -18.36 -1.71
C MET A 37 7.42 -17.64 -1.82
N GLU A 38 8.43 -18.19 -1.16
CA GLU A 38 9.82 -17.69 -1.24
C GLU A 38 10.50 -18.07 -2.57
N PRO A 39 11.50 -17.28 -3.03
CA PRO A 39 12.06 -16.08 -2.39
C PRO A 39 11.26 -14.81 -2.69
N HIS A 40 11.29 -13.88 -1.73
CA HIS A 40 10.63 -12.59 -1.86
C HIS A 40 11.56 -11.58 -2.51
N LYS A 41 11.00 -10.68 -3.33
CA LYS A 41 11.73 -9.45 -3.67
C LYS A 41 11.92 -8.63 -2.39
N PRO A 42 13.10 -8.02 -2.18
CA PRO A 42 13.29 -7.12 -1.04
C PRO A 42 12.30 -5.96 -1.13
N PHE A 43 11.74 -5.58 0.01
CA PHE A 43 10.88 -4.41 0.09
C PHE A 43 11.71 -3.13 0.06
N PRO A 44 11.18 -2.04 -0.54
CA PRO A 44 11.73 -0.72 -0.30
C PRO A 44 11.77 -0.41 1.19
N ASN A 45 12.76 0.35 1.62
CA ASN A 45 12.79 0.85 2.99
C ASN A 45 11.53 1.67 3.28
N LEU A 46 11.06 1.60 4.53
CA LEU A 46 10.02 2.51 4.98
C LEU A 46 10.50 3.96 4.85
N PRO A 47 9.60 4.90 4.52
CA PRO A 47 9.91 6.32 4.61
C PRO A 47 10.47 6.68 5.99
N PRO A 48 11.37 7.68 6.09
CA PRO A 48 11.88 8.15 7.37
C PRO A 48 10.74 8.64 8.26
N VAL A 49 10.96 8.65 9.57
CA VAL A 49 9.93 8.99 10.57
C VAL A 49 9.21 10.31 10.22
N GLN A 50 9.97 11.34 9.86
CA GLN A 50 9.45 12.67 9.54
C GLN A 50 8.47 12.66 8.36
N ALA A 51 8.61 11.73 7.41
CA ALA A 51 7.75 11.63 6.23
C ALA A 51 6.46 10.83 6.47
N ARG A 52 6.29 10.25 7.66
CA ARG A 52 5.11 9.43 8.03
C ARG A 52 4.42 9.92 9.30
N LEU A 53 4.81 11.08 9.81
CA LEU A 53 4.08 11.76 10.87
C LEU A 53 2.84 12.43 10.27
N PRO A 54 1.72 12.50 11.01
CA PRO A 54 0.56 13.26 10.58
C PRO A 54 0.93 14.70 10.25
N ARG A 55 0.37 15.24 9.16
CA ARG A 55 0.53 16.67 8.85
C ARG A 55 -0.15 17.52 9.91
N ASN A 56 0.52 18.56 10.37
CA ASN A 56 -0.06 19.52 11.31
C ASN A 56 -1.23 20.25 10.62
N THR A 57 -2.37 20.32 11.32
CA THR A 57 -3.50 21.16 10.94
C THR A 57 -3.27 22.57 11.49
N GLU A 58 -2.46 23.37 10.81
CA GLU A 58 -2.45 24.84 10.97
C GLU A 58 -2.95 25.49 9.68
#